data_AF-A0A7W9XKX3-F1
#
_entry.id   AF-A0A7W9XKX3-F1
#
_cell.length_a   1.000
_cell.length_b   1.000
_cell.length_c   1.000
_cell.angle_alpha   90.00
_cell.angle_beta   90.00
_cell.angle_gamma   90.00
#
_symmetry.space_group_name_H-M   'P 1'
#
loop_
_entity.id
_entity.type
_entity.pdbx_description
1 polymer ?
#
loop_
_entity_poly.entity_id
_entity_poly.type
_entity_poly.pdbx_seq_one_letter_code
_entity_poly.pdbx_strand_id
1 'polypeptide(L)'
;MPLSTIFDIISTISGFFPVVVALYNYRHLDKVLKIAAVFFLVSSFFDPLMWLLASSGSKNNMPLIHVNILVTVLFFTVIYYELFLKPVLKKVTIILSVITLIVMLAYNWNFYEYPSVSSTASGILLIVLSLIYFYQLLNPLKFVDIEKQGLFWINAGVLFYSSVNIFLFMIFTQIPVEDRPNYYIINSVTNIIANILYSVGLFCKPQKAT
;
A
#
# COMPACT_ATOMS: atom_id res chain seq x y z
N MET A 1 -4.81 26.48 -10.39
CA MET A 1 -4.33 25.09 -10.22
C MET A 1 -5.55 24.18 -10.28
N PRO A 2 -5.55 23.11 -11.09
CA PRO A 2 -6.67 22.18 -11.17
C PRO A 2 -6.91 21.51 -9.81
N LEU A 3 -8.15 21.13 -9.52
CA LEU A 3 -8.51 20.44 -8.27
C LEU A 3 -7.72 19.13 -8.09
N SER A 4 -7.50 18.39 -9.19
CA SER A 4 -6.71 17.15 -9.19
C SER A 4 -5.30 17.37 -8.67
N THR A 5 -4.60 18.41 -9.14
CA THR A 5 -3.25 18.74 -8.70
C THR A 5 -3.18 19.07 -7.21
N ILE A 6 -4.21 19.72 -6.64
CA ILE A 6 -4.25 20.02 -5.20
C ILE A 6 -4.34 18.71 -4.41
N PHE A 7 -5.21 17.78 -4.80
CA PHE A 7 -5.34 16.48 -4.14
C PHE A 7 -4.06 15.64 -4.28
N ASP A 8 -3.39 15.69 -5.42
CA ASP A 8 -2.13 14.98 -5.63
C ASP A 8 -1.04 15.50 -4.68
N ILE A 9 -0.91 16.83 -4.53
CA ILE A 9 0.04 17.43 -3.59
C ILE A 9 -0.27 17.01 -2.15
N ILE A 10 -1.54 17.08 -1.73
CA ILE A 10 -1.94 16.67 -0.37
C ILE A 10 -1.66 15.18 -0.16
N SER A 11 -1.95 14.34 -1.16
CA SER A 11 -1.65 12.91 -1.16
C SER A 11 -0.17 12.64 -0.97
N THR A 12 0.70 13.30 -1.76
CA THR A 12 2.15 13.18 -1.64
C THR A 12 2.65 13.61 -0.26
N ILE A 13 2.17 14.74 0.28
CA ILE A 13 2.54 15.22 1.62
C ILE A 13 2.08 14.22 2.70
N SER A 14 0.88 13.67 2.57
CA SER A 14 0.32 12.72 3.53
C SER A 14 1.15 11.43 3.64
N GLY A 15 1.86 11.03 2.57
CA GLY A 15 2.76 9.88 2.57
C GLY A 15 3.91 9.99 3.58
N PHE A 16 4.26 11.21 4.00
CA PHE A 16 5.28 11.44 5.04
C PHE A 16 4.74 11.31 6.47
N PHE A 17 3.42 11.36 6.69
CA PHE A 17 2.83 11.24 8.02
C PHE A 17 3.16 9.91 8.72
N PRO A 18 2.98 8.73 8.10
CA PRO A 18 3.36 7.48 8.73
C PRO A 18 4.87 7.41 9.00
N VAL A 19 5.70 8.07 8.18
CA VAL A 19 7.16 8.14 8.39
C VAL A 19 7.50 8.95 9.64
N VAL A 20 6.93 10.15 9.78
CA VAL A 20 7.15 11.01 10.96
C VAL A 20 6.71 10.29 12.23
N VAL A 21 5.54 9.65 12.20
CA VAL A 21 5.02 8.88 13.34
C VAL A 21 5.91 7.67 13.65
N ALA A 22 6.34 6.93 12.63
CA ALA A 22 7.25 5.80 12.80
C ALA A 22 8.57 6.24 13.46
N LEU A 23 9.16 7.35 13.02
CA LEU A 23 10.39 7.88 13.61
C LEU A 23 10.19 8.30 15.07
N TYR A 24 9.08 8.97 15.37
CA TYR A 24 8.72 9.37 16.74
C TYR A 24 8.53 8.15 17.66
N ASN A 25 7.84 7.11 17.18
CA ASN A 25 7.48 5.94 17.99
C ASN A 25 8.42 4.72 17.80
N TYR A 26 9.52 4.87 17.07
CA TYR A 26 10.34 3.74 16.56
C TYR A 26 10.78 2.74 17.64
N ARG A 27 11.10 3.23 18.83
CA ARG A 27 11.57 2.41 19.96
C ARG A 27 10.48 1.47 20.50
N HIS A 28 9.20 1.79 20.30
CA HIS A 28 8.07 1.01 20.78
C HIS A 28 7.44 0.12 19.72
N LEU A 29 7.86 0.25 18.45
CA LEU A 29 7.36 -0.59 17.37
C LEU A 29 7.85 -2.04 17.54
N ASP A 30 6.96 -3.00 17.32
CA ASP A 30 7.34 -4.41 17.21
C ASP A 30 8.09 -4.69 15.90
N LYS A 31 8.53 -5.93 15.71
CA LYS A 31 9.27 -6.34 14.51
C LYS A 31 8.48 -6.05 13.23
N VAL A 32 7.18 -6.35 13.20
CA VAL A 32 6.37 -6.24 11.98
C VAL A 32 6.09 -4.77 11.66
N LEU A 33 5.77 -3.97 12.68
CA LEU A 33 5.58 -2.52 12.54
C LEU A 33 6.87 -1.81 12.11
N LYS A 34 8.05 -2.30 12.50
CA LYS A 34 9.33 -1.79 11.97
C LYS A 34 9.50 -2.09 10.49
N ILE A 35 9.12 -3.28 10.02
CA ILE A 35 9.14 -3.61 8.60
C ILE A 35 8.16 -2.70 7.84
N ALA A 36 6.97 -2.49 8.37
CA ALA A 36 5.99 -1.55 7.81
C ALA A 36 6.52 -0.10 7.80
N ALA A 37 7.20 0.35 8.86
CA ALA A 37 7.82 1.67 8.92
C ALA A 37 8.87 1.86 7.82
N VAL A 38 9.72 0.84 7.57
CA VAL A 38 10.69 0.86 6.46
C VAL A 38 9.96 0.91 5.11
N PHE A 39 8.88 0.14 4.94
CA PHE A 39 8.04 0.23 3.74
C PHE A 39 7.52 1.65 3.51
N PHE A 40 6.91 2.28 4.52
CA PHE A 40 6.36 3.64 4.37
C PHE A 40 7.45 4.68 4.10
N LEU A 41 8.62 4.54 4.73
CA LEU A 41 9.77 5.39 4.42
C LEU A 41 10.14 5.27 2.94
N VAL A 42 10.33 4.05 2.44
CA VAL A 42 10.67 3.81 1.03
C VAL A 42 9.57 4.30 0.09
N SER A 43 8.30 3.99 0.39
CA SER A 43 7.14 4.35 -0.43
C SER A 43 6.95 5.87 -0.54
N SER A 44 7.19 6.61 0.55
CA SER A 44 7.03 8.08 0.59
C SER A 44 7.92 8.84 -0.39
N PHE A 45 9.00 8.24 -0.89
CA PHE A 45 9.89 8.88 -1.86
C PHE A 45 9.46 8.69 -3.32
N PHE A 46 8.57 7.75 -3.64
CA PHE A 46 8.19 7.50 -5.04
C PHE A 46 7.39 8.67 -5.63
N ASP A 47 6.37 9.17 -4.93
CA ASP A 47 5.52 10.26 -5.44
C ASP A 47 6.28 11.58 -5.66
N PRO A 48 7.09 12.08 -4.69
CA PRO A 48 7.92 13.24 -4.92
C PRO A 48 8.90 13.05 -6.08
N LEU A 49 9.52 11.87 -6.19
CA LEU A 49 10.46 11.57 -7.26
C LEU A 49 9.79 11.56 -8.64
N MET A 50 8.58 11.01 -8.74
CA MET A 50 7.77 11.05 -9.96
C MET A 50 7.43 12.48 -10.38
N TRP A 51 7.09 13.35 -9.43
CA TRP A 51 6.81 14.76 -9.69
C TRP A 51 8.07 15.52 -10.15
N LEU A 52 9.21 15.26 -9.49
CA LEU A 52 10.49 15.87 -9.81
C LEU A 52 10.95 15.47 -11.22
N LEU A 53 10.83 14.18 -11.59
CA LEU A 53 11.13 13.71 -12.95
C LEU A 53 10.21 14.35 -13.99
N ALA A 54 8.91 14.46 -13.72
CA ALA A 54 7.96 15.11 -14.62
C ALA A 54 8.31 16.60 -14.83
N SER A 55 8.74 17.29 -13.77
CA SER A 55 9.16 18.70 -13.85
C SER A 55 10.50 18.92 -14.55
N SER A 56 11.40 17.93 -14.54
CA SER A 56 12.74 18.00 -15.14
C SER A 56 12.77 17.81 -16.67
N GLY A 57 11.61 17.62 -17.30
CA GLY A 57 11.50 17.38 -18.75
C GLY A 57 11.67 15.91 -19.16
N SER A 58 11.76 14.97 -18.20
CA SER A 58 11.64 13.55 -18.51
C SER A 58 10.24 13.28 -19.05
N LYS A 59 10.17 12.71 -20.26
CA LYS A 59 8.89 12.41 -20.92
C LYS A 59 8.11 11.29 -20.23
N ASN A 60 8.73 10.54 -19.31
CA ASN A 60 8.13 9.35 -18.74
C ASN A 60 8.62 9.01 -17.33
N ASN A 61 7.69 8.87 -16.39
CA ASN A 61 7.92 8.43 -15.00
C ASN A 61 7.29 7.06 -14.68
N MET A 62 6.69 6.37 -15.67
CA MET A 62 6.07 5.05 -15.51
C MET A 62 7.00 3.97 -14.92
N PRO A 63 8.31 3.92 -15.23
CA PRO A 63 9.22 2.95 -14.59
C PRO A 63 9.21 3.02 -13.06
N LEU A 64 9.02 4.20 -12.47
CA LEU A 64 8.93 4.35 -11.01
C LEU A 64 7.69 3.68 -10.44
N ILE A 65 6.56 3.70 -11.17
CA ILE A 65 5.33 3.03 -10.75
C ILE A 65 5.55 1.51 -10.74
N HIS A 66 6.21 0.95 -11.77
CA HIS A 66 6.55 -0.47 -11.79
C HIS A 66 7.40 -0.89 -10.58
N VAL A 67 8.42 -0.10 -10.25
CA VAL A 67 9.29 -0.35 -9.10
C VAL A 67 8.51 -0.21 -7.80
N ASN A 68 7.64 0.79 -7.66
CA ASN A 68 6.81 0.96 -6.46
C ASN A 68 5.88 -0.23 -6.22
N ILE A 69 5.25 -0.77 -7.28
CA ILE A 69 4.42 -1.98 -7.17
C ILE A 69 5.25 -3.18 -6.72
N LEU A 70 6.45 -3.36 -7.29
CA LEU A 70 7.35 -4.44 -6.90
C LEU A 70 7.74 -4.34 -5.42
N VAL A 71 8.15 -3.15 -4.98
CA VAL A 71 8.46 -2.87 -3.57
C VAL A 71 7.27 -3.19 -2.68
N THR A 72 6.07 -2.73 -3.07
CA THR A 72 4.82 -2.98 -2.34
C THR A 72 4.55 -4.49 -2.18
N VAL A 73 4.62 -5.27 -3.27
CA VAL A 73 4.40 -6.72 -3.22
C VAL A 73 5.43 -7.38 -2.29
N LEU A 74 6.72 -7.05 -2.41
CA LEU A 74 7.77 -7.66 -1.59
C LEU A 74 7.59 -7.35 -0.10
N PHE A 75 7.37 -6.10 0.26
CA PHE A 75 7.21 -5.70 1.66
C PHE A 75 5.96 -6.30 2.28
N PHE A 76 4.81 -6.24 1.59
CA PHE A 76 3.58 -6.82 2.13
C PHE A 76 3.63 -8.35 2.18
N THR A 77 4.34 -9.01 1.27
CA THR A 77 4.62 -10.45 1.40
C THR A 77 5.29 -10.76 2.73
N VAL A 78 6.35 -10.01 3.09
CA VAL A 78 7.08 -10.19 4.34
C VAL A 78 6.20 -9.84 5.55
N ILE A 79 5.47 -8.73 5.50
CA ILE A 79 4.57 -8.31 6.59
C ILE A 79 3.53 -9.39 6.87
N TYR A 80 2.77 -9.83 5.86
CA TYR A 80 1.73 -10.86 6.06
C TYR A 80 2.32 -12.23 6.44
N TYR A 81 3.48 -12.59 5.91
CA TYR A 81 4.17 -13.82 6.30
C TYR A 81 4.52 -13.84 7.80
N GLU A 82 4.97 -12.70 8.34
CA GLU A 82 5.27 -12.58 9.77
C GLU A 82 3.99 -12.47 10.62
N LEU A 83 2.91 -11.90 10.09
CA LEU A 83 1.62 -11.76 10.79
C LEU A 83 0.85 -13.07 10.94
N PHE A 84 0.93 -13.95 9.94
CA PHE A 84 0.13 -15.18 9.96
C PHE A 84 0.70 -16.21 10.92
N LEU A 85 -0.15 -16.71 11.81
CA LEU A 85 0.25 -17.69 12.82
C LEU A 85 0.34 -19.10 12.23
N LYS A 86 -0.58 -19.44 11.31
CA LYS A 86 -0.67 -20.78 10.72
C LYS A 86 0.33 -20.92 9.56
N PRO A 87 1.14 -22.01 9.51
CA PRO A 87 2.11 -22.21 8.43
C PRO A 87 1.47 -22.35 7.05
N VAL A 88 0.22 -22.82 6.99
CA VAL A 88 -0.56 -22.87 5.74
C VAL A 88 -0.78 -21.46 5.19
N LEU A 89 -1.14 -20.49 6.02
CA LEU A 89 -1.36 -19.10 5.58
C LEU A 89 -0.06 -18.43 5.13
N LYS A 90 1.06 -18.75 5.78
CA LYS A 90 2.39 -18.32 5.33
C LYS A 90 2.73 -18.85 3.93
N LYS A 91 2.47 -20.14 3.66
CA LYS A 91 2.66 -20.74 2.34
C LYS A 91 1.74 -20.10 1.30
N VAL A 92 0.46 -19.91 1.64
CA VAL A 92 -0.52 -19.22 0.77
C VAL A 92 -0.04 -17.81 0.42
N THR A 93 0.49 -17.07 1.39
CA THR A 93 1.06 -15.73 1.17
C THR A 93 2.18 -15.76 0.13
N ILE A 94 3.14 -16.68 0.26
CA ILE A 94 4.24 -16.82 -0.70
C ILE A 94 3.69 -17.20 -2.08
N ILE A 95 2.80 -18.19 -2.16
CA ILE A 95 2.23 -18.66 -3.44
C ILE A 95 1.50 -17.53 -4.17
N LEU A 96 0.62 -16.80 -3.49
CA LEU A 96 -0.13 -15.69 -4.09
C LEU A 96 0.80 -14.55 -4.52
N SER A 97 1.85 -14.28 -3.75
CA SER A 97 2.84 -13.25 -4.09
C SER A 97 3.68 -13.65 -5.29
N VAL A 98 4.09 -14.92 -5.39
CA VAL A 98 4.80 -15.45 -6.57
C VAL A 98 3.91 -15.39 -7.82
N ILE A 99 2.63 -15.77 -7.70
CA ILE A 99 1.67 -15.64 -8.81
C ILE A 99 1.56 -14.18 -9.26
N THR A 100 1.46 -13.24 -8.30
CA THR A 100 1.40 -11.81 -8.59
C THR A 100 2.66 -11.34 -9.32
N LEU A 101 3.84 -11.75 -8.88
CA LEU A 101 5.11 -11.42 -9.54
C LEU A 101 5.19 -12.01 -10.96
N ILE A 102 4.71 -13.24 -11.17
CA ILE A 102 4.64 -13.85 -12.51
C ILE A 102 3.72 -13.03 -13.41
N VAL A 103 2.54 -12.63 -12.93
CA VAL A 103 1.62 -11.75 -13.69
C VAL A 103 2.30 -10.42 -14.00
N MET A 104 3.01 -9.83 -13.05
CA MET A 104 3.75 -8.58 -13.29
C MET A 104 4.80 -8.74 -14.39
N LEU A 105 5.60 -9.80 -14.35
CA LEU A 105 6.63 -10.07 -15.37
C LEU A 105 6.00 -10.37 -16.73
N ALA A 106 4.87 -11.08 -16.74
CA ALA A 106 4.16 -11.42 -17.96
C ALA A 106 3.46 -10.22 -18.61
N TYR A 107 3.04 -9.19 -17.87
CA TYR A 107 2.28 -8.07 -18.45
C TYR A 107 3.03 -6.73 -18.47
N ASN A 108 4.24 -6.65 -17.91
CA ASN A 108 5.09 -5.43 -17.92
C ASN A 108 6.22 -5.51 -18.96
N TRP A 109 5.96 -5.94 -20.20
CA TRP A 109 6.99 -5.91 -21.24
C TRP A 109 7.44 -4.49 -21.61
N ASN A 110 6.51 -3.52 -21.57
CA ASN A 110 6.82 -2.11 -21.79
C ASN A 110 6.87 -1.34 -20.46
N PHE A 111 8.07 -1.10 -19.94
CA PHE A 111 8.30 -0.32 -18.71
C PHE A 111 7.91 1.16 -18.81
N TYR A 112 7.60 1.63 -20.01
CA TYR A 112 7.21 3.02 -20.29
C TYR A 112 5.69 3.20 -20.32
N GLU A 113 4.90 2.15 -20.18
CA GLU A 113 3.45 2.22 -20.11
C GLU A 113 2.94 2.11 -18.67
N TYR A 114 1.71 2.57 -18.43
CA TYR A 114 1.12 2.45 -17.11
C TYR A 114 0.88 0.98 -16.75
N PRO A 115 1.38 0.47 -15.60
CA PRO A 115 1.28 -0.93 -15.20
C PRO A 115 -0.13 -1.32 -14.70
N SER A 116 -1.17 -1.21 -15.54
CA SER A 116 -2.58 -1.45 -15.15
C SER A 116 -2.80 -2.86 -14.59
N VAL A 117 -2.34 -3.89 -15.31
CA VAL A 117 -2.53 -5.30 -14.92
C VAL A 117 -1.75 -5.61 -13.64
N SER A 118 -0.51 -5.14 -13.55
CA SER A 118 0.34 -5.32 -12.36
C SER A 118 -0.23 -4.64 -11.13
N SER A 119 -0.72 -3.40 -11.26
CA SER A 119 -1.36 -2.65 -10.18
C SER A 119 -2.61 -3.39 -9.70
N THR A 120 -3.43 -3.87 -10.63
CA THR A 120 -4.64 -4.65 -10.33
C THR A 120 -4.31 -5.96 -9.61
N ALA A 121 -3.33 -6.72 -10.11
CA ALA A 121 -2.90 -7.98 -9.50
C ALA A 121 -2.36 -7.76 -8.07
N SER A 122 -1.55 -6.71 -7.86
CA SER A 122 -1.08 -6.34 -6.52
C SER A 122 -2.24 -5.92 -5.59
N GLY A 123 -3.24 -5.19 -6.10
CA GLY A 123 -4.43 -4.84 -5.34
C GLY A 123 -5.23 -6.06 -4.90
N ILE A 124 -5.45 -7.03 -5.80
CA ILE A 124 -6.12 -8.30 -5.48
C ILE A 124 -5.36 -9.08 -4.41
N LEU A 125 -4.03 -9.19 -4.53
CA LEU A 125 -3.18 -9.82 -3.52
C LEU A 125 -3.41 -9.19 -2.14
N LEU A 126 -3.30 -7.86 -2.06
CA LEU A 126 -3.44 -7.12 -0.80
C LEU A 126 -4.84 -7.25 -0.20
N ILE A 127 -5.90 -7.23 -1.03
CA ILE A 127 -7.28 -7.47 -0.58
C ILE A 127 -7.39 -8.87 0.04
N VAL A 128 -6.94 -9.91 -0.66
CA VAL A 128 -7.05 -11.30 -0.19
C VAL A 128 -6.29 -11.49 1.12
N LEU A 129 -5.04 -11.02 1.20
CA LEU A 129 -4.24 -11.13 2.42
C LEU A 129 -4.86 -10.34 3.58
N SER A 130 -5.39 -9.14 3.31
CA SER A 130 -6.04 -8.32 4.34
C SER A 130 -7.29 -8.97 4.91
N LEU A 131 -8.11 -9.60 4.06
CA LEU A 131 -9.32 -10.31 4.47
C LEU A 131 -8.97 -11.55 5.30
N ILE A 132 -7.94 -12.32 4.91
CA ILE A 132 -7.46 -13.45 5.70
C ILE A 132 -6.97 -12.98 7.07
N TYR A 133 -6.26 -11.85 7.13
CA TYR A 133 -5.79 -11.30 8.40
C TYR A 133 -6.94 -10.85 9.30
N PHE A 134 -7.94 -10.14 8.77
CA PHE A 134 -9.13 -9.80 9.56
C PHE A 134 -9.92 -11.02 10.00
N TYR A 135 -10.03 -12.05 9.16
CA TYR A 135 -10.62 -13.32 9.58
C TYR A 135 -9.82 -13.96 10.73
N GLN A 136 -8.49 -13.95 10.69
CA GLN A 136 -7.66 -14.44 11.80
C GLN A 136 -7.85 -13.61 13.08
N LEU A 137 -7.99 -12.29 12.95
CA LEU A 137 -8.08 -11.34 14.06
C LEU A 137 -9.46 -11.35 14.74
N LEU A 138 -10.55 -11.60 13.99
CA LEU A 138 -11.93 -11.54 14.48
C LEU A 138 -12.49 -12.88 14.98
N ASN A 139 -11.84 -14.01 14.67
CA ASN A 139 -12.26 -15.34 15.15
C ASN A 139 -11.78 -15.80 16.56
N PRO A 140 -10.93 -15.09 17.33
CA PRO A 140 -10.63 -15.49 18.70
C PRO A 140 -11.85 -15.34 19.64
N LEU A 141 -12.03 -16.29 20.55
CA LEU A 141 -13.07 -16.28 21.60
C LEU A 141 -12.85 -15.23 22.70
N LYS A 142 -11.73 -14.50 22.69
CA LYS A 142 -11.39 -13.50 23.70
C LYS A 142 -11.69 -12.10 23.18
N PHE A 143 -12.38 -11.30 24.00
CA PHE A 143 -12.51 -9.86 23.81
C PHE A 143 -11.12 -9.22 23.91
N VAL A 144 -10.49 -9.00 22.76
CA VAL A 144 -9.29 -8.20 22.63
C VAL A 144 -9.72 -6.89 21.98
N ASP A 145 -9.30 -5.76 22.56
CA ASP A 145 -9.47 -4.44 21.96
C ASP A 145 -8.60 -4.35 20.70
N ILE A 146 -9.10 -4.88 19.59
CA ILE A 146 -8.39 -5.01 18.32
C ILE A 146 -7.97 -3.65 17.75
N GLU A 147 -8.75 -2.60 18.03
CA GLU A 147 -8.48 -1.22 17.65
C GLU A 147 -7.28 -0.62 18.38
N LYS A 148 -6.83 -1.23 19.48
CA LYS A 148 -5.58 -0.83 20.16
C LYS A 148 -4.35 -1.48 19.51
N GLN A 149 -4.52 -2.42 18.58
CA GLN A 149 -3.42 -3.04 17.86
C GLN A 149 -3.07 -2.23 16.61
N GLY A 150 -1.82 -1.80 16.48
CA GLY A 150 -1.39 -0.99 15.35
C GLY A 150 -1.61 -1.64 13.98
N LEU A 151 -1.46 -2.96 13.93
CA LEU A 151 -1.61 -3.76 12.72
C LEU A 151 -3.07 -3.84 12.23
N PHE A 152 -4.05 -3.67 13.12
CA PHE A 152 -5.45 -3.55 12.72
C PHE A 152 -5.64 -2.33 11.81
N TRP A 153 -5.11 -1.17 12.21
CA TRP A 153 -5.21 0.07 11.43
C TRP A 153 -4.41 0.03 10.13
N ILE A 154 -3.21 -0.57 10.16
CA ILE A 154 -2.43 -0.77 8.93
C ILE A 154 -3.21 -1.65 7.95
N ASN A 155 -3.73 -2.80 8.40
CA ASN A 155 -4.50 -3.69 7.56
C ASN A 155 -5.79 -3.03 7.03
N ALA A 156 -6.44 -2.20 7.85
CA ALA A 156 -7.61 -1.43 7.44
C ALA A 156 -7.27 -0.45 6.30
N GLY A 157 -6.14 0.25 6.41
CA GLY A 157 -5.66 1.15 5.37
C GLY A 157 -5.34 0.42 4.06
N VAL A 158 -4.66 -0.73 4.15
CA VAL A 158 -4.34 -1.58 2.99
C VAL A 158 -5.62 -2.05 2.31
N LEU A 159 -6.54 -2.65 3.06
CA LEU A 159 -7.80 -3.17 2.51
C LEU A 159 -8.62 -2.04 1.87
N PHE A 160 -8.74 -0.91 2.55
CA PHE A 160 -9.51 0.23 2.06
C PHE A 160 -8.91 0.77 0.75
N TYR A 161 -7.61 1.06 0.75
CA TYR A 161 -6.91 1.59 -0.42
C TYR A 161 -7.01 0.64 -1.61
N SER A 162 -6.68 -0.65 -1.41
CA SER A 162 -6.70 -1.64 -2.48
C SER A 162 -8.12 -1.90 -3.01
N SER A 163 -9.13 -1.97 -2.14
CA SER A 163 -10.51 -2.25 -2.56
C SER A 163 -11.12 -1.10 -3.35
N VAL A 164 -10.82 0.16 -3.01
CA VAL A 164 -11.37 1.31 -3.76
C VAL A 164 -10.63 1.50 -5.08
N ASN A 165 -9.31 1.33 -5.11
CA ASN A 165 -8.51 1.58 -6.31
C ASN A 165 -8.46 0.43 -7.31
N ILE A 166 -8.87 -0.78 -6.95
CA ILE A 166 -8.78 -1.94 -7.86
C ILE A 166 -9.45 -1.66 -9.22
N PHE A 167 -10.65 -1.07 -9.21
CA PHE A 167 -11.37 -0.75 -10.44
C PHE A 167 -10.70 0.38 -11.21
N LEU A 168 -10.23 1.42 -10.52
CA LEU A 168 -9.47 2.51 -11.13
C LEU A 168 -8.25 1.95 -11.86
N PHE A 169 -7.43 1.13 -11.19
CA PHE A 169 -6.23 0.53 -11.76
C PHE A 169 -6.53 -0.45 -12.90
N MET A 170 -7.66 -1.14 -12.87
CA MET A 170 -8.07 -2.06 -13.92
C MET A 170 -8.41 -1.33 -15.23
N ILE A 171 -9.11 -0.20 -15.14
CA ILE A 171 -9.62 0.52 -16.31
C ILE A 171 -8.76 1.73 -16.71
N PHE A 172 -7.73 2.08 -15.93
CA PHE A 172 -7.01 3.35 -16.09
C PHE A 172 -6.50 3.62 -17.51
N THR A 173 -5.97 2.59 -18.17
CA THR A 173 -5.45 2.71 -19.55
C THR A 173 -6.55 2.92 -20.59
N GLN A 174 -7.79 2.56 -20.27
CA GLN A 174 -8.98 2.73 -21.12
C GLN A 174 -9.59 4.12 -20.98
N ILE A 175 -9.24 4.87 -19.92
CA ILE A 175 -9.72 6.24 -19.71
C ILE A 175 -8.99 7.19 -20.68
N PRO A 176 -9.71 8.09 -21.38
CA PRO A 176 -9.11 9.14 -22.21
C PRO A 176 -8.05 9.93 -21.45
N VAL A 177 -6.92 10.23 -22.10
CA VAL A 177 -5.74 10.85 -21.45
C VAL A 177 -6.10 12.17 -20.75
N GLU A 178 -6.99 12.96 -21.36
CA GLU A 178 -7.50 14.23 -20.84
C GLU A 178 -8.32 14.10 -19.56
N ASP A 179 -9.00 12.96 -19.36
CA ASP A 179 -9.84 12.71 -18.20
C ASP A 179 -9.09 12.01 -17.06
N ARG A 180 -7.97 11.33 -17.33
CA ARG A 180 -7.20 10.57 -16.34
C ARG A 180 -6.90 11.36 -15.05
N PRO A 181 -6.48 12.64 -15.08
CA PRO A 181 -6.23 13.39 -13.86
C PRO A 181 -7.46 13.54 -12.96
N ASN A 182 -8.66 13.62 -13.53
CA ASN A 182 -9.91 13.75 -12.76
C ASN A 182 -10.27 12.44 -12.07
N TYR A 183 -10.07 11.30 -12.74
CA TYR A 183 -10.29 9.98 -12.14
C TYR A 183 -9.21 9.61 -11.12
N TYR A 184 -7.97 10.07 -11.30
CA TYR A 184 -6.87 9.79 -10.37
C TYR A 184 -7.04 10.47 -9.00
N ILE A 185 -7.97 11.43 -8.87
CA ILE A 185 -8.38 11.99 -7.56
C ILE A 185 -8.84 10.88 -6.61
N ILE A 186 -9.47 9.81 -7.12
CA ILE A 186 -9.88 8.66 -6.32
C ILE A 186 -8.66 8.03 -5.62
N ASN A 187 -7.56 7.85 -6.36
CA ASN A 187 -6.30 7.37 -5.81
C ASN A 187 -5.75 8.33 -4.76
N SER A 188 -5.74 9.63 -5.04
CA SER A 188 -5.21 10.64 -4.12
C SER A 188 -6.00 10.70 -2.80
N VAL A 189 -7.33 10.70 -2.85
CA VAL A 189 -8.19 10.71 -1.65
C VAL A 189 -8.02 9.43 -0.83
N THR A 190 -8.02 8.28 -1.48
CA THR A 190 -7.86 6.99 -0.79
C THR A 190 -6.47 6.83 -0.19
N ASN A 191 -5.43 7.33 -0.86
CA ASN A 191 -4.07 7.35 -0.34
C ASN A 191 -3.95 8.22 0.92
N ILE A 192 -4.57 9.41 0.93
CA ILE A 192 -4.63 10.27 2.12
C ILE A 192 -5.26 9.53 3.30
N ILE A 193 -6.42 8.89 3.08
CA ILE A 193 -7.11 8.13 4.11
C ILE A 193 -6.23 6.97 4.60
N ALA A 194 -5.62 6.22 3.69
CA ALA A 194 -4.73 5.12 4.03
C ALA A 194 -3.53 5.59 4.86
N ASN A 195 -2.89 6.69 4.48
CA ASN A 195 -1.75 7.28 5.21
C ASN A 195 -2.14 7.74 6.62
N ILE A 196 -3.36 8.25 6.81
CA ILE A 196 -3.89 8.54 8.16
C ILE A 196 -4.02 7.25 8.97
N LEU A 197 -4.62 6.20 8.40
CA LEU A 197 -4.77 4.91 9.08
C LEU A 197 -3.43 4.27 9.41
N TYR A 198 -2.45 4.34 8.50
CA TYR A 198 -1.08 3.88 8.74
C TYR A 198 -0.42 4.64 9.88
N SER A 199 -0.60 5.97 9.93
CA SER A 199 -0.10 6.82 11.00
C SER A 199 -0.72 6.44 12.35
N VAL A 200 -2.03 6.23 12.41
CA VAL A 200 -2.71 5.75 13.63
C VAL A 200 -2.13 4.40 14.07
N GLY A 201 -1.97 3.47 13.13
CA GLY A 201 -1.41 2.15 13.40
C GLY A 201 0.02 2.18 13.97
N LEU A 202 0.87 3.06 13.44
CA LEU A 202 2.24 3.23 13.93
C LEU A 202 2.30 4.00 15.27
N PHE A 203 1.26 4.73 15.63
CA PHE A 203 1.17 5.41 16.92
C PHE A 203 0.68 4.48 18.04
N CYS A 204 -0.09 3.44 17.70
CA CYS A 204 -0.53 2.42 18.66
C CYS A 204 0.68 1.75 19.35
N LYS A 205 0.57 1.56 20.67
CA LYS A 205 1.57 0.82 21.44
C LYS A 205 1.22 -0.68 21.44
N PRO A 206 2.21 -1.58 21.29
CA PRO A 206 1.94 -3.01 21.39
C PRO A 206 1.35 -3.32 22.77
N GLN A 207 0.20 -4.00 22.78
CA GLN A 207 -0.35 -4.52 24.03
C GLN A 207 0.59 -5.59 24.55
N LYS A 208 1.08 -5.42 25.78
CA LYS A 208 1.78 -6.51 26.47
C LYS A 208 0.75 -7.63 26.67
N ALA A 209 1.01 -8.80 26.11
CA ALA A 209 0.34 -10.02 26.54
C ALA A 209 0.73 -10.25 28.00
N THR A 210 -0.11 -9.82 28.93
CA THR A 210 -0.06 -10.22 30.34
C THR A 210 -0.56 -11.64 30.49
#